data_AF-A0A9E0ZQ96-F1
#
_entry.id   AF-A0A9E0ZQ96-F1
#
_cell.length_a   1.000
_cell.length_b   1.000
_cell.length_c   1.000
_cell.angle_alpha   90.00
_cell.angle_beta   90.00
_cell.angle_gamma   90.00
#
_symmetry.space_group_name_H-M   'P 1'
#
loop_
_entity.id
_entity.type
_entity.pdbx_description
1 polymer ?
#
loop_
_entity_poly.entity_id
_entity_poly.type
_entity_poly.pdbx_seq_one_letter_code
_entity_poly.pdbx_strand_id
1 'polypeptide(L)'
;MYKKETEGWLKHYDFILLDMLSLQLALVFSYIFCGNGFNPYGNLLYRNMAIFLVLADAIVIFSLDTLKSVLKRGYYRGFLITVRHGLIVGALAVLYLFLIQEGEAYSRMALLVMIPFYIVITYVSRELWKKFLRKQMAEGGSRSLLIVTTSDAAEDVIANIKKNNYARYIIAGVAIIDCDMVGKNIDGVEVVTNEETTPMYVCQEWIDEVLVVIPEGIPYPQEFIDKLMETGVTIHYSLAKFSRQDDRKQIVEKIGNYSVLTTTLNYASSKQLLAKRIILNYSRLCHECG
;
A
#
# COMPACT_ATOMS: atom_id res chain seq x y z
N MET A 1 -1.14 20.04 -0.33
CA MET A 1 -0.95 19.50 1.05
C MET A 1 -0.70 18.01 0.94
N TYR A 2 0.54 17.56 1.20
CA TYR A 2 0.93 16.17 1.04
C TYR A 2 0.09 15.29 1.99
N LYS A 3 -0.80 14.47 1.41
CA LYS A 3 -1.46 13.40 2.14
C LYS A 3 -0.49 12.23 2.14
N LYS A 4 0.19 12.03 3.27
CA LYS A 4 0.95 10.81 3.53
C LYS A 4 0.09 9.61 3.13
N GLU A 5 0.56 8.80 2.18
CA GLU A 5 0.00 7.47 2.00
C GLU A 5 0.07 6.82 3.37
N THR A 6 -1.08 6.43 3.89
CA THR A 6 -1.17 5.91 5.24
C THR A 6 -0.23 4.71 5.37
N GLU A 7 0.89 4.93 6.04
CA GLU A 7 1.93 3.94 6.25
C GLU A 7 1.37 2.68 6.91
N GLY A 8 1.92 1.55 6.47
CA GLY A 8 1.74 0.24 7.11
C GLY A 8 0.49 -0.49 6.63
N TRP A 9 -0.65 -0.22 7.26
CA TRP A 9 -1.81 -1.13 7.27
C TRP A 9 -2.98 -0.67 6.42
N LEU A 10 -3.22 0.64 6.35
CA LEU A 10 -4.39 1.20 5.66
C LEU A 10 -4.31 1.06 4.13
N LYS A 11 -3.10 1.00 3.56
CA LYS A 11 -2.89 0.63 2.14
C LYS A 11 -3.26 -0.83 1.85
N HIS A 12 -3.28 -1.68 2.87
CA HIS A 12 -3.63 -3.10 2.76
C HIS A 12 -5.02 -3.41 3.31
N TYR A 13 -5.83 -2.39 3.62
CA TYR A 13 -7.19 -2.57 4.11
C TYR A 13 -8.04 -3.42 3.15
N ASP A 14 -7.86 -3.23 1.84
CA ASP A 14 -8.54 -4.02 0.81
C ASP A 14 -8.28 -5.53 0.96
N PHE A 15 -7.06 -5.92 1.34
CA PHE A 15 -6.71 -7.33 1.57
C PHE A 15 -7.33 -7.86 2.87
N ILE A 16 -7.41 -7.04 3.93
CA ILE A 16 -8.07 -7.42 5.19
C ILE A 16 -9.56 -7.67 4.94
N LEU A 17 -10.22 -6.77 4.21
CA LEU A 17 -11.64 -6.89 3.91
C LEU A 17 -11.92 -8.12 3.02
N LEU A 18 -11.03 -8.40 2.06
CA LEU A 18 -11.10 -9.58 1.22
C LEU A 18 -10.95 -10.88 2.03
N ASP A 19 -10.03 -10.91 3.01
CA ASP A 19 -9.81 -12.06 3.90
C ASP A 19 -11.01 -12.28 4.86
N MET A 20 -11.59 -11.21 5.39
CA MET A 20 -12.83 -11.31 6.20
C MET A 20 -13.99 -11.86 5.37
N LEU A 21 -14.13 -11.40 4.12
CA LEU A 21 -15.19 -11.85 3.23
C LEU A 21 -14.97 -13.29 2.77
N SER A 22 -13.73 -13.70 2.49
CA SER A 22 -13.41 -15.09 2.15
C SER A 22 -13.69 -16.04 3.31
N LEU A 23 -13.46 -15.62 4.54
CA LEU A 23 -13.77 -16.39 5.74
C LEU A 23 -15.29 -16.61 5.91
N GLN A 24 -16.10 -15.56 5.69
CA GLN A 24 -17.56 -15.68 5.73
C GLN A 24 -18.09 -16.58 4.61
N LEU A 25 -17.58 -16.42 3.39
CA LEU A 25 -17.93 -17.30 2.28
C LEU A 25 -17.57 -18.76 2.58
N ALA A 26 -16.39 -19.01 3.14
CA ALA A 26 -15.98 -20.36 3.52
C ALA A 26 -16.90 -20.99 4.58
N LEU A 27 -17.38 -20.20 5.55
CA LEU A 27 -18.36 -20.64 6.54
C LEU A 27 -19.72 -20.97 5.91
N VAL A 28 -20.19 -20.14 4.97
CA VAL A 28 -21.43 -20.39 4.23
C VAL A 28 -21.31 -21.66 3.38
N PHE A 29 -20.20 -21.81 2.64
CA PHE A 29 -19.96 -23.00 1.82
C PHE A 29 -19.85 -24.27 2.65
N SER A 30 -19.16 -24.25 3.79
CA SER A 30 -19.07 -25.41 4.65
C SER A 30 -20.43 -25.79 5.25
N TYR A 31 -21.25 -24.80 5.61
CA TYR A 31 -22.60 -25.03 6.12
C TYR A 31 -23.53 -25.67 5.07
N ILE A 32 -23.49 -25.18 3.83
CA ILE A 32 -24.24 -25.74 2.70
C ILE A 32 -23.77 -27.18 2.41
N PHE A 33 -22.45 -27.40 2.38
CA PHE A 33 -21.88 -28.71 2.10
C PHE A 33 -22.27 -29.77 3.14
N CYS A 34 -22.47 -29.36 4.39
CA CYS A 34 -22.96 -30.24 5.45
C CYS A 34 -24.48 -30.53 5.40
N GLY A 35 -25.21 -29.97 4.42
CA GLY A 35 -26.63 -30.27 4.23
C GLY A 35 -27.58 -29.47 5.12
N ASN A 36 -27.10 -28.43 5.81
CA ASN A 36 -27.89 -27.67 6.78
C ASN A 36 -28.73 -26.53 6.13
N GLY A 37 -28.73 -26.41 4.80
CA GLY A 37 -29.47 -25.39 4.05
C GLY A 37 -28.67 -24.13 3.72
N PHE A 38 -29.35 -23.03 3.40
CA PHE A 38 -28.73 -21.79 2.88
C PHE A 38 -28.53 -20.66 3.91
N ASN A 39 -29.09 -20.77 5.12
CA ASN A 39 -29.05 -19.69 6.12
C ASN A 39 -28.24 -20.06 7.39
N PRO A 40 -26.91 -19.96 7.36
CA PRO A 40 -26.08 -20.21 8.53
C PRO A 40 -26.35 -19.23 9.68
N TYR A 41 -26.73 -17.98 9.38
CA TYR A 41 -26.94 -16.92 10.38
C TYR A 41 -28.27 -17.03 11.13
N GLY A 42 -29.18 -17.92 10.70
CA GLY A 42 -30.40 -18.24 11.45
C GLY A 42 -30.11 -18.96 12.76
N ASN A 43 -28.99 -19.67 12.86
CA ASN A 43 -28.59 -20.39 14.06
C ASN A 43 -27.68 -19.54 14.94
N LEU A 44 -28.04 -19.41 16.22
CA LEU A 44 -27.30 -18.59 17.19
C LEU A 44 -25.82 -19.02 17.30
N LEU A 45 -25.56 -20.34 17.26
CA LEU A 45 -24.21 -20.90 17.34
C LEU A 45 -23.33 -20.49 16.16
N TYR A 46 -23.82 -20.64 14.92
CA TYR A 46 -23.08 -20.29 13.71
C TYR A 46 -22.88 -18.77 13.59
N ARG A 47 -23.84 -17.98 14.06
CA ARG A 47 -23.71 -16.52 14.12
C ARG A 47 -22.59 -16.09 15.09
N ASN A 48 -22.58 -16.64 16.30
CA ASN A 48 -21.55 -16.33 17.29
C ASN A 48 -20.16 -16.78 16.80
N MET A 49 -20.09 -17.96 16.18
CA MET A 49 -18.88 -18.47 15.54
C MET A 49 -18.38 -17.54 14.42
N ALA A 50 -19.28 -17.06 13.56
CA ALA A 50 -18.93 -16.14 12.47
C ALA A 50 -18.32 -14.84 13.00
N ILE A 51 -18.88 -14.26 14.07
CA ILE A 51 -18.38 -13.04 14.70
C ILE A 51 -17.00 -13.30 15.32
N PHE A 52 -16.86 -14.40 16.05
CA PHE A 52 -15.58 -14.79 16.65
C PHE A 52 -14.49 -14.98 15.60
N LEU A 53 -14.80 -15.68 14.51
CA LEU A 53 -13.88 -15.94 13.41
C LEU A 53 -13.35 -14.64 12.77
N VAL A 54 -14.20 -13.64 12.56
CA VAL A 54 -13.79 -12.33 12.01
C VAL A 54 -12.83 -11.61 12.95
N LEU A 55 -13.10 -11.64 14.26
CA LEU A 55 -12.24 -11.02 15.26
C LEU A 55 -10.90 -11.76 15.37
N ALA A 56 -10.93 -13.09 15.41
CA ALA A 56 -9.74 -13.93 15.45
C ALA A 56 -8.88 -13.72 14.20
N ASP A 57 -9.48 -13.70 13.02
CA ASP A 57 -8.78 -13.44 11.77
C ASP A 57 -8.09 -12.07 11.79
N ALA A 58 -8.80 -11.02 12.20
CA ALA A 58 -8.22 -9.69 12.35
C ALA A 58 -6.99 -9.71 13.29
N ILE A 59 -7.12 -10.33 14.47
CA ILE A 59 -6.02 -10.44 15.44
C ILE A 59 -4.83 -11.19 14.84
N VAL A 60 -5.06 -12.28 14.13
CA VAL A 60 -3.99 -13.08 13.51
C VAL A 60 -3.31 -12.29 12.39
N ILE A 61 -4.07 -11.57 11.55
CA ILE A 61 -3.52 -10.68 10.52
C ILE A 61 -2.63 -9.61 11.17
N PHE A 62 -3.09 -8.98 12.25
CA PHE A 62 -2.32 -7.97 12.99
C PHE A 62 -1.08 -8.54 13.67
N SER A 63 -1.16 -9.76 14.20
CA SER A 63 -0.06 -10.38 14.97
C SER A 63 1.01 -11.01 14.10
N LEU A 64 0.65 -11.53 12.92
CA LEU A 64 1.58 -12.24 12.03
C LEU A 64 2.14 -11.37 10.90
N ASP A 65 1.78 -10.08 10.84
CA ASP A 65 2.16 -9.18 9.74
C ASP A 65 1.94 -9.81 8.36
N THR A 66 0.86 -10.59 8.20
CA THR A 66 0.59 -11.42 7.01
C THR A 66 0.56 -10.59 5.72
N LEU A 67 0.24 -9.30 5.84
CA LEU A 67 0.10 -8.35 4.74
C LEU A 67 1.39 -7.64 4.33
N LYS A 68 2.49 -7.82 5.08
CA LYS A 68 3.75 -7.16 4.76
C LYS A 68 4.34 -7.72 3.46
N SER A 69 4.51 -6.84 2.47
CA SER A 69 5.11 -7.15 1.15
C SER A 69 4.34 -8.17 0.30
N VAL A 70 3.01 -8.22 0.39
CA VAL A 70 2.15 -9.15 -0.39
C VAL A 70 2.38 -9.05 -1.90
N LEU A 71 2.63 -7.85 -2.43
CA LEU A 71 2.87 -7.60 -3.85
C LEU A 71 4.25 -8.05 -4.35
N LYS A 72 5.29 -7.96 -3.50
CA LYS A 72 6.67 -8.42 -3.78
C LYS A 72 6.84 -9.93 -3.55
N ARG A 73 5.81 -10.54 -2.95
CA ARG A 73 5.57 -11.97 -2.69
C ARG A 73 5.67 -12.89 -3.92
N GLY A 74 6.60 -13.83 -4.00
CA GLY A 74 6.51 -14.97 -4.94
C GLY A 74 5.32 -15.90 -4.62
N TYR A 75 4.75 -16.58 -5.63
CA TYR A 75 3.54 -17.41 -5.50
C TYR A 75 3.63 -18.47 -4.39
N TYR A 76 4.72 -19.25 -4.34
CA TYR A 76 4.92 -20.34 -3.37
C TYR A 76 5.01 -19.84 -1.92
N ARG A 77 5.77 -18.76 -1.68
CA ARG A 77 5.89 -18.16 -0.35
C ARG A 77 4.56 -17.54 0.11
N GLY A 78 3.76 -17.00 -0.82
CA GLY A 78 2.41 -16.52 -0.54
C GLY A 78 1.45 -17.64 -0.12
N PHE A 79 1.51 -18.78 -0.81
CA PHE A 79 0.72 -19.96 -0.46
C PHE A 79 1.04 -20.47 0.95
N LEU A 80 2.31 -20.70 1.27
CA LEU A 80 2.73 -21.25 2.57
C LEU A 80 2.22 -20.40 3.76
N ILE A 81 2.22 -19.08 3.59
CA ILE A 81 1.79 -18.15 4.64
C ILE A 81 0.28 -18.11 4.75
N THR A 82 -0.44 -18.25 3.64
CA THR A 82 -1.91 -18.40 3.64
C THR A 82 -2.32 -19.70 4.32
N VAL A 83 -1.58 -20.79 4.09
CA VAL A 83 -1.80 -22.07 4.79
C VAL A 83 -1.53 -21.92 6.29
N ARG A 84 -0.39 -21.35 6.69
CA ARG A 84 -0.08 -21.11 8.12
C ARG A 84 -1.14 -20.25 8.79
N HIS A 85 -1.59 -19.19 8.12
CA HIS A 85 -2.65 -18.31 8.59
C HIS A 85 -3.96 -19.07 8.78
N GLY A 86 -4.39 -19.84 7.77
CA GLY A 86 -5.61 -20.66 7.85
C GLY A 86 -5.56 -21.75 8.92
N LEU A 87 -4.39 -22.36 9.16
CA LEU A 87 -4.22 -23.32 10.25
C LEU A 87 -4.32 -22.67 11.63
N ILE A 88 -3.78 -21.46 11.82
CA ILE A 88 -3.87 -20.73 13.09
C ILE A 88 -5.31 -20.28 13.36
N VAL A 89 -5.98 -19.71 12.36
CA VAL A 89 -7.41 -19.32 12.47
C VAL A 89 -8.28 -20.56 12.75
N GLY A 90 -8.00 -21.68 12.07
CA GLY A 90 -8.65 -22.97 12.33
C GLY A 90 -8.40 -23.51 13.73
N ALA A 91 -7.18 -23.37 14.26
CA ALA A 91 -6.86 -23.78 15.63
C ALA A 91 -7.59 -22.91 16.67
N LEU A 92 -7.67 -21.59 16.45
CA LEU A 92 -8.44 -20.67 17.30
C LEU A 92 -9.93 -20.99 17.27
N ALA A 93 -10.47 -21.36 16.11
CA ALA A 93 -11.86 -21.81 15.94
C ALA A 93 -12.16 -23.07 16.78
N VAL A 94 -11.28 -24.06 16.77
CA VAL A 94 -11.42 -25.27 17.60
C VAL A 94 -11.32 -24.92 19.09
N LEU A 95 -10.34 -24.10 19.47
CA LEU A 95 -10.16 -23.66 20.85
C LEU A 95 -11.37 -22.89 21.38
N TYR A 96 -12.00 -22.05 20.57
CA TYR A 96 -13.23 -21.34 20.92
C TYR A 96 -14.40 -22.28 21.21
N LEU A 97 -14.64 -23.26 20.33
CA LEU A 97 -15.70 -24.25 20.55
C LEU A 97 -15.45 -25.10 21.80
N PHE A 98 -14.18 -25.40 22.09
CA PHE A 98 -13.80 -26.11 23.31
C PHE A 98 -14.11 -25.30 24.58
N LEU A 99 -13.80 -24.00 24.58
CA LEU A 99 -14.06 -23.11 25.73
C LEU A 99 -15.55 -22.93 26.03
N ILE A 100 -16.39 -22.90 25.00
CA ILE A 100 -17.85 -22.72 25.16
C ILE A 100 -18.55 -24.05 25.50
N GLN A 101 -17.85 -25.20 25.44
CA GLN A 101 -18.40 -26.54 25.68
C GLN A 101 -19.58 -26.95 24.75
N GLU A 102 -19.93 -26.12 23.75
CA GLU A 102 -20.95 -26.39 22.73
C GLU A 102 -20.41 -27.14 21.49
N GLY A 103 -19.25 -27.80 21.63
CA GLY A 103 -18.61 -28.55 20.54
C GLY A 103 -19.39 -29.77 20.04
N GLU A 104 -20.42 -30.22 20.78
CA GLU A 104 -21.34 -31.29 20.39
C GLU A 104 -22.48 -30.76 19.51
N ALA A 105 -22.99 -29.56 19.78
CA ALA A 105 -24.05 -28.92 19.01
C ALA A 105 -23.55 -28.33 17.68
N TYR A 106 -22.26 -27.99 17.61
CA TYR A 106 -21.62 -27.57 16.37
C TYR A 106 -21.20 -28.75 15.50
N SER A 107 -21.48 -28.69 14.19
CA SER A 107 -21.11 -29.76 13.26
C SER A 107 -19.58 -29.84 13.11
N ARG A 108 -18.98 -30.91 13.64
CA ARG A 108 -17.54 -31.20 13.50
C ARG A 108 -17.12 -31.26 12.02
N MET A 109 -18.00 -31.82 11.19
CA MET A 109 -17.80 -31.90 9.75
C MET A 109 -17.73 -30.50 9.11
N ALA A 110 -18.60 -29.58 9.55
CA ALA A 110 -18.59 -28.21 9.03
C ALA A 110 -17.29 -27.48 9.36
N LEU A 111 -16.72 -27.68 10.56
CA LEU A 111 -15.43 -27.10 10.92
C LEU A 111 -14.28 -27.67 10.08
N LEU A 112 -14.22 -29.01 9.95
CA LEU A 112 -13.17 -29.68 9.18
C LEU A 112 -13.20 -29.27 7.70
N VAL A 113 -14.38 -29.05 7.14
CA VAL A 113 -14.59 -28.63 5.75
C VAL A 113 -14.34 -27.12 5.57
N MET A 114 -14.62 -26.29 6.56
CA MET A 114 -14.41 -24.84 6.50
C MET A 114 -12.93 -24.46 6.31
N ILE A 115 -12.01 -25.12 7.01
CA ILE A 115 -10.57 -24.79 6.97
C ILE A 115 -9.98 -24.88 5.54
N PRO A 116 -10.11 -26.00 4.79
CA PRO A 116 -9.60 -26.08 3.43
C PRO A 116 -10.31 -25.12 2.47
N PHE A 117 -11.62 -24.93 2.60
CA PHE A 117 -12.34 -23.94 1.78
C PHE A 117 -11.83 -22.53 2.03
N TYR A 118 -11.60 -22.15 3.29
CA TYR A 118 -11.05 -20.85 3.64
C TYR A 118 -9.66 -20.63 3.02
N ILE A 119 -8.77 -21.62 3.12
CA ILE A 119 -7.42 -21.53 2.54
C ILE A 119 -7.49 -21.35 1.02
N VAL A 120 -8.35 -22.12 0.34
CA VAL A 120 -8.50 -22.06 -1.13
C VAL A 120 -9.10 -20.73 -1.58
N ILE A 121 -10.23 -20.32 -1.00
CA ILE A 121 -10.92 -19.07 -1.38
C ILE A 121 -10.00 -17.87 -1.13
N THR A 122 -9.33 -17.83 0.02
CA THR A 122 -8.41 -16.74 0.39
C THR A 122 -7.18 -16.69 -0.52
N TYR A 123 -6.62 -17.84 -0.90
CA TYR A 123 -5.50 -17.87 -1.83
C TYR A 123 -5.91 -17.35 -3.22
N VAL A 124 -7.03 -17.84 -3.75
CA VAL A 124 -7.54 -17.43 -5.06
C VAL A 124 -7.90 -15.95 -5.05
N SER A 125 -8.60 -15.46 -4.03
CA SER A 125 -9.00 -14.06 -3.93
C SER A 125 -7.77 -13.14 -3.88
N ARG A 126 -6.75 -13.47 -3.09
CA ARG A 126 -5.50 -12.70 -3.01
C ARG A 126 -4.76 -12.68 -4.35
N GLU A 127 -4.69 -13.79 -5.07
CA GLU A 127 -4.04 -13.84 -6.38
C GLU A 127 -4.81 -13.06 -7.46
N LEU A 128 -6.15 -13.12 -7.44
CA LEU A 128 -6.98 -12.30 -8.32
C LEU A 128 -6.82 -10.81 -8.01
N TRP A 129 -6.83 -10.42 -6.73
CA TRP A 129 -6.64 -9.03 -6.34
C TRP A 129 -5.27 -8.50 -6.73
N LYS A 130 -4.19 -9.30 -6.57
CA LYS A 130 -2.85 -8.94 -7.06
C LYS A 130 -2.84 -8.71 -8.56
N LYS A 131 -3.48 -9.57 -9.36
CA LYS A 131 -3.57 -9.41 -10.82
C LYS A 131 -4.32 -8.14 -11.19
N PHE A 132 -5.45 -7.88 -10.53
CA PHE A 132 -6.22 -6.65 -10.71
C PHE A 132 -5.39 -5.41 -10.37
N LEU A 133 -4.67 -5.42 -9.24
CA LEU A 133 -3.80 -4.33 -8.83
C LEU A 133 -2.65 -4.09 -9.82
N ARG A 134 -2.03 -5.14 -10.35
CA ARG A 134 -0.96 -5.04 -11.36
C ARG A 134 -1.48 -4.49 -12.69
N LYS A 135 -2.69 -4.89 -13.10
CA LYS A 135 -3.34 -4.34 -14.30
C LYS A 135 -3.61 -2.84 -14.12
N GLN A 136 -4.14 -2.45 -12.97
CA GLN A 136 -4.37 -1.04 -12.65
C GLN A 136 -3.05 -0.24 -12.48
N MET A 137 -1.94 -0.89 -12.09
CA MET A 137 -0.61 -0.25 -12.09
C MET A 137 -0.10 0.02 -13.52
N ALA A 138 -0.41 -0.85 -14.48
CA ALA A 138 -0.03 -0.66 -15.88
C ALA A 138 -0.86 0.44 -16.57
N GLU A 139 -2.11 0.63 -16.13
CA GLU A 139 -3.00 1.70 -16.61
C GLU A 139 -2.65 3.09 -16.04
N GLY A 140 -1.75 3.17 -15.05
CA GLY A 140 -1.32 4.42 -14.41
C GLY A 140 -2.33 4.93 -13.36
N GLY A 141 -1.85 5.47 -12.24
CA GLY A 141 -2.71 6.10 -11.23
C GLY A 141 -3.04 7.55 -11.58
N SER A 142 -3.40 8.38 -10.59
CA SER A 142 -3.71 9.81 -10.82
C SER A 142 -2.57 10.75 -10.43
N ARG A 143 -1.40 10.23 -10.04
CA ARG A 143 -0.28 11.03 -9.52
C ARG A 143 0.85 11.09 -10.54
N SER A 144 1.23 12.29 -10.92
CA SER A 144 2.34 12.57 -11.83
C SER A 144 3.66 12.55 -11.08
N LEU A 145 4.60 11.73 -11.55
CA LEU A 145 5.96 11.64 -11.03
C LEU A 145 6.95 12.12 -12.08
N LEU A 146 7.78 13.09 -11.72
CA LEU A 146 8.92 13.53 -12.52
C LEU A 146 10.19 12.86 -12.00
N ILE A 147 10.98 12.26 -12.90
CA ILE A 147 12.24 11.61 -12.55
C ILE A 147 13.39 12.55 -12.87
N VAL A 148 14.22 12.92 -11.89
CA VAL A 148 15.44 13.69 -12.09
C VAL A 148 16.64 12.75 -11.97
N THR A 149 17.43 12.62 -13.02
CA THR A 149 18.57 11.71 -13.08
C THR A 149 19.62 12.18 -14.08
N THR A 150 20.72 11.44 -14.21
CA THR A 150 21.79 11.68 -15.19
C THR A 150 21.59 10.80 -16.42
N SER A 151 22.20 11.18 -17.54
CA SER A 151 22.04 10.48 -18.83
C SER A 151 22.44 9.01 -18.79
N ASP A 152 23.47 8.67 -18.02
CA ASP A 152 23.99 7.32 -17.84
C ASP A 152 23.06 6.40 -17.03
N ALA A 153 22.34 6.94 -16.05
CA ALA A 153 21.42 6.18 -15.19
C ALA A 153 19.95 6.26 -15.62
N ALA A 154 19.60 7.15 -16.55
CA ALA A 154 18.23 7.41 -16.96
C ALA A 154 17.48 6.14 -17.39
N GLU A 155 18.09 5.34 -18.26
CA GLU A 155 17.48 4.11 -18.79
C GLU A 155 17.20 3.09 -17.67
N ASP A 156 18.17 2.86 -16.79
CA ASP A 156 18.05 1.94 -15.66
C ASP A 156 16.99 2.40 -14.64
N VAL A 157 16.94 3.70 -14.36
CA VAL A 157 15.98 4.28 -13.41
C VAL A 157 14.55 4.19 -13.96
N ILE A 158 14.34 4.55 -15.23
CA ILE A 158 13.04 4.47 -15.90
C ILE A 158 12.56 3.01 -15.93
N ALA A 159 13.42 2.08 -16.37
CA ALA A 159 13.08 0.66 -16.45
C ALA A 159 12.74 0.09 -15.06
N ASN A 160 13.50 0.46 -14.02
CA ASN A 160 13.24 0.03 -12.64
C ASN A 160 11.92 0.57 -12.11
N ILE A 161 11.57 1.83 -12.38
CA ILE A 161 10.33 2.45 -11.92
C ILE A 161 9.14 1.85 -12.64
N LYS A 162 9.20 1.68 -13.97
CA LYS A 162 8.16 1.00 -14.74
C LYS A 162 7.91 -0.42 -14.25
N LYS A 163 8.98 -1.18 -14.02
CA LYS A 163 8.91 -2.57 -13.55
C LYS A 163 8.41 -2.68 -12.11
N ASN A 164 8.71 -1.70 -11.26
CA ASN A 164 8.39 -1.70 -9.84
C ASN A 164 7.44 -0.56 -9.44
N ASN A 165 6.46 -0.22 -10.29
CA ASN A 165 5.51 0.87 -10.06
C ASN A 165 4.44 0.53 -9.01
N TYR A 166 4.85 0.14 -7.80
CA TYR A 166 3.95 -0.26 -6.70
C TYR A 166 3.11 0.88 -6.13
N ALA A 167 3.49 2.13 -6.43
CA ALA A 167 2.83 3.34 -5.98
C ALA A 167 1.91 3.97 -7.05
N ARG A 168 1.79 3.35 -8.23
CA ARG A 168 0.85 3.76 -9.31
C ARG A 168 1.12 5.18 -9.84
N TYR A 169 2.38 5.54 -10.01
CA TYR A 169 2.72 6.83 -10.61
C TYR A 169 2.49 6.81 -12.12
N ILE A 170 1.98 7.89 -12.67
CA ILE A 170 2.14 8.23 -14.09
C ILE A 170 3.49 8.92 -14.21
N ILE A 171 4.39 8.40 -15.03
CA ILE A 171 5.67 9.08 -15.29
C ILE A 171 5.36 10.27 -16.21
N ALA A 172 5.46 11.49 -15.67
CA ALA A 172 5.20 12.72 -16.42
C ALA A 172 6.34 13.05 -17.39
N GLY A 173 7.56 12.67 -17.03
CA GLY A 173 8.75 12.89 -17.85
C GLY A 173 10.03 12.62 -17.07
N VAL A 174 11.16 12.77 -17.76
CA VAL A 174 12.49 12.71 -17.16
C VAL A 174 13.20 14.06 -17.31
N ALA A 175 13.86 14.50 -16.25
CA ALA A 175 14.74 15.64 -16.23
C ALA A 175 16.20 15.16 -16.16
N ILE A 176 17.03 15.63 -17.08
CA ILE A 176 18.44 15.23 -17.17
C ILE A 176 19.32 16.40 -16.74
N ILE A 177 20.19 16.16 -15.77
CA ILE A 177 21.00 17.23 -15.13
C ILE A 177 22.40 17.40 -15.75
N ASP A 178 22.93 16.38 -16.42
CA ASP A 178 24.30 16.36 -16.93
C ASP A 178 24.41 16.80 -18.40
N CYS A 179 23.34 16.66 -19.18
CA CYS A 179 23.33 16.95 -20.61
C CYS A 179 21.98 17.53 -21.05
N ASP A 180 22.00 18.50 -21.96
CA ASP A 180 20.79 18.96 -22.63
C ASP A 180 20.31 17.90 -23.63
N MET A 181 19.22 17.22 -23.28
CA MET A 181 18.57 16.20 -24.10
C MET A 181 17.07 16.40 -24.20
N VAL A 182 16.59 17.63 -23.99
CA VAL A 182 15.16 17.96 -24.06
C VAL A 182 14.56 17.52 -25.41
N GLY A 183 13.40 16.86 -25.35
CA GLY A 183 12.68 16.34 -26.50
C GLY A 183 13.15 14.95 -26.99
N LYS A 184 14.18 14.35 -26.38
CA LYS A 184 14.52 12.94 -26.65
C LYS A 184 13.59 12.00 -25.89
N ASN A 185 13.38 10.82 -26.45
CA ASN A 185 12.61 9.75 -25.82
C ASN A 185 13.54 8.63 -25.34
N ILE A 186 13.50 8.32 -24.05
CA ILE A 186 14.28 7.25 -23.41
C ILE A 186 13.30 6.22 -22.87
N ASP A 187 13.41 4.98 -23.35
CA ASP A 187 12.53 3.86 -23.00
C ASP A 187 11.02 4.18 -23.15
N GLY A 188 10.60 5.06 -24.04
CA GLY A 188 9.19 5.46 -24.19
C GLY A 188 8.73 6.59 -23.26
N VAL A 189 9.64 7.24 -22.52
CA VAL A 189 9.39 8.44 -21.70
C VAL A 189 10.16 9.62 -22.29
N GLU A 190 9.51 10.78 -22.41
CA GLU A 190 10.15 11.99 -22.93
C GLU A 190 11.02 12.69 -21.90
N VAL A 191 12.16 13.19 -22.35
CA VAL A 191 13.02 14.10 -21.59
C VAL A 191 12.43 15.50 -21.73
N VAL A 192 11.82 15.98 -20.65
CA VAL A 192 10.98 17.19 -20.68
C VAL A 192 11.73 18.45 -20.29
N THR A 193 12.85 18.32 -19.56
CA THR A 193 13.53 19.48 -18.96
C THR A 193 14.99 19.19 -18.56
N ASN A 194 15.79 20.25 -18.45
CA ASN A 194 17.15 20.23 -17.88
C ASN A 194 17.17 20.84 -16.47
N GLU A 195 18.33 20.85 -15.80
CA GLU A 195 18.51 21.41 -14.46
C GLU A 195 17.93 22.82 -14.30
N GLU A 196 18.20 23.75 -15.23
CA GLU A 196 17.74 25.13 -15.11
C GLU A 196 16.22 25.29 -15.34
N THR A 197 15.66 24.50 -16.26
CA THR A 197 14.24 24.62 -16.65
C THR A 197 13.32 23.77 -15.78
N THR A 198 13.85 22.84 -14.97
CA THR A 198 13.02 21.90 -14.18
C THR A 198 12.10 22.60 -13.19
N PRO A 199 12.56 23.60 -12.40
CA PRO A 199 11.68 24.29 -11.46
C PRO A 199 10.51 24.99 -12.14
N MET A 200 10.74 25.55 -13.35
CA MET A 200 9.69 26.18 -14.13
C MET A 200 8.70 25.14 -14.68
N TYR A 201 9.21 24.02 -15.21
CA TYR A 201 8.39 22.93 -15.71
C TYR A 201 7.49 22.34 -14.62
N VAL A 202 8.03 22.14 -13.41
CA VAL A 202 7.28 21.64 -12.25
C VAL A 202 6.17 22.60 -11.81
N CYS A 203 6.33 23.91 -12.03
CA CYS A 203 5.28 24.90 -11.75
C CYS A 203 4.22 24.99 -12.86
N GLN A 204 4.60 24.72 -14.12
CA GLN A 204 3.71 24.82 -15.27
C GLN A 204 2.87 23.55 -15.45
N GLU A 205 3.53 22.39 -15.35
CA GLU A 205 2.89 21.09 -15.40
C GLU A 205 2.45 20.69 -13.99
N TRP A 206 1.28 20.06 -13.88
CA TRP A 206 0.76 19.61 -12.60
C TRP A 206 1.54 18.38 -12.12
N ILE A 207 2.71 18.59 -11.53
CA ILE A 207 3.61 17.53 -11.03
C ILE A 207 3.43 17.39 -9.51
N ASP A 208 2.96 16.22 -9.07
CA ASP A 208 2.69 15.96 -7.66
C ASP A 208 3.97 15.61 -6.87
N GLU A 209 4.86 14.83 -7.49
CA GLU A 209 6.04 14.25 -6.83
C GLU A 209 7.26 14.25 -7.76
N VAL A 210 8.46 14.50 -7.21
CA VAL A 210 9.74 14.47 -7.91
C VAL A 210 10.65 13.42 -7.28
N LEU A 211 11.16 12.49 -8.09
CA LEU A 211 12.12 11.49 -7.65
C LEU A 211 13.50 11.83 -8.19
N VAL A 212 14.46 12.10 -7.28
CA VAL A 212 15.84 12.41 -7.63
C VAL A 212 16.71 11.17 -7.41
N VAL A 213 17.29 10.64 -8.50
CA VAL A 213 18.20 9.50 -8.49
C VAL A 213 19.50 9.88 -9.19
N ILE A 214 20.57 10.08 -8.42
CA ILE A 214 21.90 10.43 -8.93
C ILE A 214 22.89 9.27 -8.66
N PRO A 215 23.75 8.90 -9.62
CA PRO A 215 24.75 7.84 -9.46
C PRO A 215 25.74 8.10 -8.31
N GLU A 216 26.34 7.02 -7.81
CA GLU A 216 27.36 7.09 -6.75
C GLU A 216 28.65 7.75 -7.25
N GLY A 217 28.81 9.05 -7.01
CA GLY A 217 30.05 9.76 -7.40
C GLY A 217 29.86 11.26 -7.53
N ILE A 218 28.64 11.69 -7.81
CA ILE A 218 28.30 13.09 -8.09
C ILE A 218 27.61 13.68 -6.84
N PRO A 219 28.03 14.87 -6.36
CA PRO A 219 27.32 15.54 -5.28
C PRO A 219 25.91 15.95 -5.74
N TYR A 220 24.92 15.81 -4.85
CA TYR A 220 23.57 16.30 -5.13
C TYR A 220 23.59 17.83 -5.31
N PRO A 221 22.97 18.37 -6.37
CA PRO A 221 22.88 19.82 -6.56
C PRO A 221 21.89 20.40 -5.54
N GLN A 222 22.41 20.87 -4.40
CA GLN A 222 21.56 21.38 -3.31
C GLN A 222 20.77 22.62 -3.73
N GLU A 223 21.35 23.52 -4.52
CA GLU A 223 20.63 24.71 -5.01
C GLU A 223 19.43 24.35 -5.90
N PHE A 224 19.55 23.31 -6.72
CA PHE A 224 18.46 22.80 -7.55
C PHE A 224 17.35 22.20 -6.69
N ILE A 225 17.75 21.43 -5.68
CA ILE A 225 16.85 20.83 -4.70
C ILE A 225 16.08 21.90 -3.91
N ASP A 226 16.77 22.93 -3.43
CA ASP A 226 16.17 24.02 -2.68
C ASP A 226 15.14 24.77 -3.53
N LYS A 227 15.47 25.07 -4.79
CA LYS A 227 14.53 25.67 -5.76
C LYS A 227 13.30 24.78 -5.98
N LEU A 228 13.47 23.47 -6.10
CA LEU A 228 12.33 22.55 -6.23
C LEU A 228 11.50 22.49 -4.94
N MET A 229 12.13 22.55 -3.77
CA MET A 229 11.40 22.58 -2.51
C MET A 229 10.59 23.86 -2.35
N GLU A 230 11.11 25.02 -2.82
CA GLU A 230 10.38 26.29 -2.81
C GLU A 230 9.07 26.24 -3.63
N THR A 231 9.01 25.41 -4.69
CA THR A 231 7.76 25.19 -5.45
C THR A 231 6.69 24.45 -4.66
N GLY A 232 7.03 23.83 -3.52
CA GLY A 232 6.10 23.11 -2.66
C GLY A 232 5.80 21.67 -3.07
N VAL A 233 6.51 21.15 -4.08
CA VAL A 233 6.40 19.77 -4.57
C VAL A 233 7.11 18.80 -3.62
N THR A 234 6.62 17.56 -3.56
CA THR A 234 7.22 16.53 -2.70
C THR A 234 8.41 15.90 -3.40
N ILE A 235 9.58 15.95 -2.77
CA ILE A 235 10.83 15.43 -3.34
C ILE A 235 11.26 14.16 -2.60
N HIS A 236 11.62 13.14 -3.38
CA HIS A 236 12.11 11.85 -2.91
C HIS A 236 13.56 11.65 -3.36
N TYR A 237 14.50 11.45 -2.42
CA TYR A 237 15.93 11.26 -2.71
C TYR A 237 16.37 9.81 -2.58
N SER A 238 17.06 9.22 -3.56
CA SER A 238 17.68 7.89 -3.38
C SER A 238 18.75 7.90 -2.27
N LEU A 239 18.61 7.04 -1.26
CA LEU A 239 19.43 7.00 -0.02
C LEU A 239 20.91 6.62 -0.20
N ALA A 240 21.42 6.41 -1.41
CA ALA A 240 22.77 5.90 -1.62
C ALA A 240 23.89 6.83 -1.10
N LYS A 241 23.64 8.14 -0.98
CA LYS A 241 24.60 9.11 -0.40
C LYS A 241 23.93 10.29 0.29
N PHE A 242 23.48 10.15 1.53
CA PHE A 242 23.20 11.35 2.34
C PHE A 242 24.09 11.42 3.59
N SER A 243 24.91 12.47 3.63
CA SER A 243 25.63 12.95 4.80
C SER A 243 24.71 13.88 5.59
N ARG A 244 24.66 13.64 6.88
CA ARG A 244 23.72 14.17 7.88
C ARG A 244 23.90 15.69 8.08
N GLN A 245 23.18 16.51 7.30
CA GLN A 245 23.05 17.93 7.59
C GLN A 245 21.69 18.46 7.10
N ASP A 246 20.62 18.22 7.84
CA ASP A 246 19.45 19.12 7.85
C ASP A 246 18.61 18.88 9.12
N ASP A 247 18.20 19.98 9.76
CA ASP A 247 17.52 20.05 11.06
C ASP A 247 15.99 19.86 10.92
N ARG A 248 15.56 19.11 9.89
CA ARG A 248 14.15 18.97 9.48
C ARG A 248 13.69 17.51 9.53
N LYS A 249 12.38 17.29 9.70
CA LYS A 249 11.80 15.96 9.89
C LYS A 249 11.80 15.16 8.59
N GLN A 250 12.59 14.08 8.55
CA GLN A 250 12.82 13.24 7.38
C GLN A 250 12.20 11.85 7.59
N ILE A 251 11.61 11.27 6.53
CA ILE A 251 11.03 9.91 6.55
C ILE A 251 11.68 9.09 5.44
N VAL A 252 12.07 7.86 5.77
CA VAL A 252 12.58 6.87 4.81
C VAL A 252 11.41 6.10 4.22
N GLU A 253 11.16 6.30 2.93
CA GLU A 253 10.16 5.59 2.13
C GLU A 253 10.85 4.70 1.08
N LYS A 254 10.09 3.94 0.28
CA LYS A 254 10.63 3.12 -0.82
C LYS A 254 9.85 3.39 -2.10
N ILE A 255 10.53 3.92 -3.12
CA ILE A 255 9.98 4.10 -4.47
C ILE A 255 10.73 3.16 -5.41
N GLY A 256 9.99 2.23 -6.03
CA GLY A 256 10.58 1.12 -6.77
C GLY A 256 11.44 0.19 -5.88
N ASN A 257 12.74 0.14 -6.20
CA ASN A 257 13.77 -0.54 -5.41
C ASN A 257 14.65 0.40 -4.58
N TYR A 258 14.53 1.72 -4.79
CA TYR A 258 15.30 2.70 -4.06
C TYR A 258 14.65 2.95 -2.70
N SER A 259 15.47 2.93 -1.65
CA SER A 259 15.05 3.56 -0.40
C SER A 259 15.19 5.05 -0.65
N VAL A 260 14.11 5.80 -0.45
CA VAL A 260 14.09 7.23 -0.67
C VAL A 260 13.87 8.00 0.62
N LEU A 261 14.49 9.16 0.75
CA LEU A 261 14.25 10.07 1.84
C LEU A 261 13.28 11.14 1.34
N THR A 262 12.13 11.25 1.97
CA THR A 262 11.06 12.17 1.56
C THR A 262 11.12 13.42 2.45
N THR A 263 11.31 14.59 1.85
CA THR A 263 11.28 15.90 2.55
C THR A 263 10.12 16.73 2.00
N THR A 264 9.22 17.18 2.89
CA THR A 264 8.06 18.02 2.52
C THR A 264 7.88 19.19 3.49
N LEU A 265 7.58 20.38 2.99
CA LEU A 265 7.37 21.61 3.78
C LEU A 265 6.05 21.62 4.59
N ASN A 266 5.01 20.90 4.16
CA ASN A 266 3.69 20.93 4.81
C ASN A 266 3.15 19.53 5.10
N TYR A 267 3.37 19.11 6.35
CA TYR A 267 3.08 17.77 6.87
C TYR A 267 1.73 17.74 7.60
N ALA A 268 0.81 16.89 7.16
CA ALA A 268 -0.17 16.31 8.08
C ALA A 268 -0.60 14.92 7.63
N SER A 269 -0.60 13.98 8.59
CA SER A 269 -1.21 12.66 8.41
C SER A 269 -2.70 12.81 8.13
N SER A 270 -3.29 11.89 7.36
CA SER A 270 -4.74 11.81 7.12
C SER A 270 -5.55 11.84 8.42
N LYS A 271 -5.01 11.25 9.52
CA LYS A 271 -5.61 11.32 10.85
C LYS A 271 -5.54 12.71 11.48
N GLN A 272 -4.42 13.43 11.29
CA GLN A 272 -4.24 14.80 11.77
C GLN A 272 -5.10 15.78 10.97
N LEU A 273 -5.29 15.55 9.67
CA LEU A 273 -6.21 16.29 8.81
C LEU A 273 -7.68 16.07 9.20
N LEU A 274 -8.06 14.83 9.48
CA LEU A 274 -9.39 14.50 9.99
C LEU A 274 -9.62 15.08 11.39
N ALA A 275 -8.66 14.94 12.30
CA ALA A 275 -8.71 15.58 13.62
C ALA A 275 -8.80 17.10 13.50
N LYS A 276 -8.03 17.72 12.60
CA LYS A 276 -8.11 19.16 12.31
C LYS A 276 -9.48 19.55 11.75
N ARG A 277 -10.08 18.74 10.86
CA ARG A 277 -11.45 18.98 10.37
C ARG A 277 -12.50 18.85 11.48
N ILE A 278 -12.37 17.86 12.36
CA ILE A 278 -13.28 17.65 13.49
C ILE A 278 -13.17 18.80 14.48
N ILE A 279 -11.94 19.22 14.83
CA ILE A 279 -11.69 20.35 15.73
C ILE A 279 -12.21 21.65 15.14
N LEU A 280 -11.95 21.91 13.85
CA LEU A 280 -12.44 23.12 13.17
C LEU A 280 -13.97 23.16 13.05
N ASN A 281 -14.61 22.02 12.80
CA ASN A 281 -16.07 21.94 12.79
C ASN A 281 -16.65 22.11 14.20
N TYR A 282 -16.01 21.55 15.23
CA TYR A 282 -16.41 21.74 16.62
C TYR A 282 -16.26 23.20 17.09
N SER A 283 -15.17 23.87 16.71
CA SER A 283 -14.97 25.29 17.04
C SER A 283 -15.97 26.22 16.32
N ARG A 284 -16.44 25.85 15.13
CA ARG A 284 -17.50 26.60 14.42
C ARG A 284 -18.85 26.45 15.12
N LEU A 285 -19.19 25.23 15.55
CA LEU A 285 -20.41 24.95 16.31
C LEU A 285 -20.42 25.68 17.67
N CYS A 286 -19.28 25.79 18.36
CA CYS A 286 -19.19 26.56 19.61
C CYS A 286 -19.32 28.07 19.41
N HIS A 287 -18.97 28.61 18.24
CA HIS A 287 -19.11 30.05 17.94
C HIS A 287 -20.52 30.45 17.48
N GLU A 288 -21.35 29.50 17.04
CA GLU A 288 -22.77 29.74 16.69
C GLU A 288 -23.74 29.53 17.87
N CYS A 289 -23.25 28.99 19.00
CA CYS A 289 -24.05 28.79 20.23
C CYS A 289 -23.70 29.75 21.38
N GLY A 290 -22.89 30.79 21.13
CA GLY A 290 -22.49 31.82 22.11
C GLY A 290 -23.12 33.18 21.82
#